data_AF-C2CFZ1-F1
#
_entry.id   AF-C2CFZ1-F1
#
_cell.length_a   1.000
_cell.length_b   1.000
_cell.length_c   1.000
_cell.angle_alpha   90.00
_cell.angle_beta   90.00
_cell.angle_gamma   90.00
#
_symmetry.space_group_name_H-M   'P 1'
#
loop_
_entity.id
_entity.type
_entity.pdbx_description
1 polymer ?
#
loop_
_entity_poly.entity_id
_entity_poly.type
_entity_poly.pdbx_seq_one_letter_code
_entity_poly.pdbx_strand_id
1 'polypeptide(L)' 'MKIRLLNPYYEEEIEVEESLVYFKCCYRNVELGIVDSIKLTQTKCYDSMGAERSCGTRMILISPKLWAKVEVIDEI' A
#
# COMPACT_ATOMS: atom_id res chain seq x y z
N MET A 1 3.90 -13.74 -1.72
CA MET A 1 3.05 -12.61 -2.12
C MET A 1 3.57 -11.33 -1.51
N LYS A 2 4.02 -10.37 -2.33
CA LYS A 2 4.36 -9.02 -1.89
C LYS A 2 3.23 -8.10 -2.33
N ILE A 3 2.69 -7.29 -1.42
CA ILE A 3 1.70 -6.30 -1.82
C ILE A 3 2.46 -5.06 -2.26
N ARG A 4 2.17 -4.60 -3.48
CA ARG A 4 2.63 -3.31 -3.97
C ARG A 4 1.43 -2.37 -4.10
N LEU A 5 1.57 -1.13 -3.68
CA LEU A 5 0.50 -0.14 -3.68
C LEU A 5 0.92 1.04 -4.56
N LEU A 6 0.04 1.45 -5.47
CA LEU A 6 0.28 2.61 -6.33
C LEU A 6 -0.34 3.85 -5.70
N ASN A 7 0.50 4.81 -5.34
CA ASN A 7 0.08 6.11 -4.88
C ASN A 7 -0.16 7.01 -6.10
N PRO A 8 -1.41 7.35 -6.44
CA PRO A 8 -1.73 8.10 -7.66
C PRO A 8 -1.29 9.56 -7.63
N TYR A 9 -1.09 10.13 -6.43
CA TYR A 9 -0.76 11.55 -6.29
C TYR A 9 0.73 11.82 -6.49
N TYR A 10 1.55 10.81 -6.26
CA TYR A 10 3.00 10.92 -6.32
C TYR A 10 3.61 10.01 -7.40
N GLU A 11 2.77 9.25 -8.12
CA GLU A 11 3.19 8.21 -9.06
C GLU A 11 4.23 7.26 -8.43
N GLU A 12 4.03 6.93 -7.14
CA GLU A 12 4.94 6.11 -6.35
C GLU A 12 4.39 4.70 -6.17
N GLU A 13 5.27 3.70 -6.16
CA GLU A 13 4.95 2.31 -5.82
C GLU A 13 5.51 1.97 -4.44
N ILE A 14 4.67 1.46 -3.56
CA ILE A 14 5.04 1.12 -2.18
C ILE A 14 4.93 -0.38 -1.96
N GLU A 15 6.02 -1.03 -1.56
CA GLU A 15 6.03 -2.43 -1.09
C GLU A 15 5.68 -2.47 0.40
N VAL A 16 4.78 -3.37 0.80
CA VAL A 16 4.36 -3.55 2.20
C VAL A 16 4.48 -5.01 2.66
N GLU A 17 4.67 -5.19 3.97
CA GLU A 17 4.88 -6.49 4.61
C GLU A 17 3.56 -7.25 4.89
N GLU A 18 2.43 -6.54 4.96
CA GLU A 18 1.16 -7.15 5.33
C GLU A 18 0.65 -8.19 4.31
N SER A 19 -0.07 -9.19 4.83
CA SER A 19 -0.73 -10.19 4.00
C SER A 19 -1.94 -9.60 3.25
N LEU A 20 -2.27 -10.22 2.10
CA LEU A 20 -3.44 -9.82 1.31
C LEU A 20 -4.76 -9.96 2.10
N VAL A 21 -4.83 -10.94 2.99
CA VAL A 21 -6.00 -11.18 3.85
C VAL A 21 -6.21 -10.01 4.81
N TYR A 22 -5.14 -9.57 5.47
CA TYR A 22 -5.16 -8.40 6.34
C TYR A 22 -5.58 -7.15 5.55
N PHE A 23 -4.91 -6.90 4.42
CA PHE A 23 -5.19 -5.74 3.58
C PHE A 23 -6.66 -5.68 3.15
N LYS A 24 -7.21 -6.79 2.63
CA LYS A 24 -8.62 -6.89 2.21
C LYS A 24 -9.60 -6.67 3.36
N CYS A 25 -9.30 -7.18 4.55
CA CYS A 25 -10.14 -6.97 5.73
C CYS A 25 -10.21 -5.49 6.11
N CYS A 26 -9.05 -4.83 6.20
CA CYS A 26 -8.98 -3.40 6.51
C CYS A 26 -9.62 -2.54 5.43
N TYR A 27 -9.42 -2.88 4.14
CA TYR A 27 -10.05 -2.19 3.02
C TYR A 27 -11.57 -2.19 3.16
N ARG A 28 -12.17 -3.35 3.46
CA ARG A 28 -13.61 -3.45 3.69
C ARG A 28 -14.08 -2.58 4.86
N ASN A 29 -13.30 -2.50 5.94
CA ASN A 29 -13.64 -1.63 7.08
C ASN A 29 -13.59 -0.15 6.69
N VAL A 30 -12.67 0.26 5.81
CA VAL A 30 -12.63 1.63 5.25
C VAL A 30 -13.85 1.92 4.38
N GLU A 31 -14.23 0.99 3.50
CA GLU A 31 -15.41 1.12 2.64
C GLU A 31 -16.70 1.25 3.45
N LEU A 32 -16.81 0.51 4.56
CA LEU A 32 -17.93 0.58 5.49
C LEU A 32 -17.90 1.80 6.42
N GLY A 33 -16.84 2.63 6.37
CA GLY A 33 -16.68 3.80 7.23
C GLY A 33 -16.40 3.47 8.70
N ILE A 34 -15.92 2.26 9.00
CA ILE A 34 -15.56 1.82 10.36
C ILE A 34 -14.22 2.44 10.78
N VAL A 35 -13.30 2.58 9.83
CA VAL A 35 -11.99 3.22 10.02
C VAL A 35 -11.69 4.14 8.84
N ASP A 36 -10.91 5.20 9.06
CA ASP A 36 -10.58 6.17 8.01
C ASP A 36 -9.35 5.79 7.16
N SER A 37 -8.51 4.89 7.69
CA SER A 37 -7.26 4.48 7.06
C SER A 37 -6.87 3.04 7.43
N ILE A 38 -6.02 2.45 6.59
CA ILE A 38 -5.34 1.17 6.81
C ILE A 38 -3.92 1.48 7.27
N LYS A 39 -3.51 0.83 8.35
CA LYS A 39 -2.14 0.87 8.83
C LYS A 39 -1.33 -0.24 8.16
N LEU A 40 -0.23 0.12 7.52
CA LEU A 40 0.65 -0.80 6.82
C LEU A 40 2.11 -0.54 7.16
N THR A 41 2.94 -1.52 6.87
CA THR A 41 4.37 -1.54 7.12
C THR A 41 5.05 -1.52 5.77
N GLN A 42 5.44 -0.33 5.34
CA GLN A 42 6.22 -0.14 4.12
C GLN A 42 7.63 -0.71 4.32
N THR A 43 8.09 -1.52 3.38
CA THR A 43 9.47 -2.03 3.31
C THR A 43 10.30 -1.26 2.27
N LYS A 44 9.67 -0.84 1.16
CA LYS A 44 10.30 -0.10 0.06
C LYS A 44 9.33 0.88 -0.59
N CYS A 45 9.86 1.95 -1.18
CA CYS A 45 9.10 2.85 -2.04
C CYS A 45 9.93 3.22 -3.28
N TYR A 46 9.29 3.18 -4.44
CA TYR A 46 9.83 3.45 -5.75
C TYR A 46 9.12 4.66 -6.37
N ASP A 47 9.85 5.51 -7.10
CA ASP A 47 9.23 6.54 -7.93
C ASP A 47 8.69 5.98 -9.26
N SER A 48 8.11 6.86 -10.07
CA SER A 48 7.52 6.52 -11.38
C SER A 48 8.52 6.00 -12.40
N MET A 49 9.83 6.18 -12.16
CA MET A 49 10.90 5.64 -12.99
C MET A 49 11.41 4.29 -12.47
N GLY A 50 10.84 3.79 -11.37
CA GLY A 50 11.25 2.56 -10.70
C GLY A 50 12.50 2.71 -9.82
N ALA A 51 12.97 3.94 -9.56
CA ALA A 51 14.10 4.17 -8.68
C ALA A 51 13.66 4.12 -7.22
N GLU A 52 14.41 3.40 -6.37
CA GLU A 52 14.11 3.28 -4.95
C GLU A 52 14.36 4.63 -4.24
N ARG A 53 13.30 5.25 -3.73
CA ARG A 53 13.33 6.57 -3.05
C ARG A 53 13.48 6.44 -1.55
N SER A 54 13.05 5.31 -0.98
CA SER A 54 13.07 5.07 0.45
C SER A 54 13.36 3.61 0.72
N CYS A 55 14.48 3.38 1.40
CA CYS A 55 14.88 2.08 1.92
C CYS A 55 14.57 1.99 3.42
N GLY A 56 14.02 0.86 3.88
CA GLY A 56 13.82 0.56 5.29
C GLY A 56 12.37 0.50 5.75
N THR A 57 12.15 -0.26 6.82
CA THR A 57 10.82 -0.54 7.38
C THR A 57 10.26 0.67 8.10
N ARG A 58 9.06 1.13 7.70
CA ARG A 58 8.33 2.20 8.39
C ARG A 58 6.83 1.97 8.34
N MET A 59 6.12 2.47 9.35
CA MET A 59 4.66 2.45 9.34
C MET A 59 4.11 3.58 8.48
N ILE A 60 3.12 3.26 7.66
CA ILE A 60 2.36 4.21 6.85
C ILE A 60 0.86 4.04 7.13
N LEU A 61 0.12 5.12 6.93
CA LEU A 61 -1.33 5.12 6.94
C LEU A 61 -1.81 5.43 5.52
N ILE A 62 -2.58 4.52 4.94
CA ILE A 62 -3.20 4.75 3.63
C ILE A 62 -4.70 4.92 3.81
N SER A 63 -5.30 5.86 3.09
CA SER A 63 -6.75 5.93 2.97
C SER A 63 -7.11 5.47 1.56
N PRO A 64 -7.62 4.24 1.38
CA PRO A 64 -8.04 3.74 0.07
C PRO A 64 -8.91 4.71 -0.74
N LYS A 65 -9.76 5.51 -0.07
CA LYS A 65 -10.57 6.55 -0.71
C LYS A 65 -9.75 7.63 -1.44
N LEU A 66 -8.49 7.80 -1.04
CA LEU A 66 -7.52 8.73 -1.62
C LEU A 66 -6.50 8.00 -2.51
N TRP A 67 -6.48 6.67 -2.54
CA TRP A 67 -5.52 5.91 -3.33
C TRP A 67 -6.20 5.35 -4.57
N ALA A 68 -5.75 5.73 -5.76
CA ALA A 68 -6.50 5.49 -7.00
C ALA A 68 -6.32 4.06 -7.53
N LYS A 69 -5.32 3.30 -7.07
CA LYS A 69 -5.13 1.91 -7.51
C LYS A 69 -4.27 1.10 -6.53
N VAL A 70 -4.69 -0.13 -6.28
CA VAL A 70 -3.92 -1.12 -5.52
C VAL A 70 -3.67 -2.31 -6.43
N GLU A 71 -2.40 -2.62 -6.72
CA GLU A 71 -2.01 -3.74 -7.59
C GLU A 71 -1.17 -4.76 -6.82
N VAL A 72 -1.75 -5.92 -6.55
CA VAL A 72 -1.06 -6.97 -5.79
C VAL A 72 -0.26 -7.83 -6.77
N ILE A 73 1.06 -7.80 -6.65
CA ILE A 73 1.96 -8.60 -7.49
C ILE A 73 2.39 -9.85 -6.72
N ASP A 74 1.86 -11.01 -7.12
CA ASP A 74 2.44 -12.30 -6.72
C ASP A 74 3.75 -12.51 -7.49
N GLU A 75 4.88 -12.29 -6.83
CA GLU A 75 6.15 -12.87 -7.29
C GLU A 75 6.05 -14.40 -7.10
N ILE A 76 5.96 -15.13 -8.22
CA ILE A 76 6.09 -16.59 -8.33
C ILE A 76 7.54 -16.99 -8.14
#